data_AF-A0A1W2A866-F1
#
_entry.id   AF-A0A1W2A866-F1
#
_cell.length_a   1.000
_cell.length_b   1.000
_cell.length_c   1.000
_cell.angle_alpha   90.00
_cell.angle_beta   90.00
_cell.angle_gamma   90.00
#
_symmetry.space_group_name_H-M   'P 1'
#
loop_
_entity.id
_entity.type
_entity.pdbx_description
1 polymer ?
#
loop_
_entity_poly.entity_id
_entity_poly.type
_entity_poly.pdbx_seq_one_letter_code
_entity_poly.pdbx_strand_id
1 'polypeptide(L)'
;MVKPIARPYSQYSLQGLELLGSLVHEARINKALTTTDLAARAGISRSLLQRIERGDPNCSIGAVFEVASICGVPLFNEEQRGLNASLLHQREKLTLLPKSVRSHLKEVNDNF
;
A
#
# COMPACT_ATOMS: atom_id res chain seq x y z
N MET A 1 11.70 14.79 14.85
CA MET A 1 12.45 14.59 13.59
C MET A 1 11.76 15.38 12.50
N VAL A 2 12.50 16.22 11.76
CA VAL A 2 11.95 16.98 10.61
C VAL A 2 11.65 16.00 9.49
N LYS A 3 10.45 16.09 8.89
CA LYS A 3 10.07 15.24 7.76
C LYS A 3 10.98 15.60 6.57
N PRO A 4 11.72 14.65 5.98
CA PRO A 4 12.59 14.93 4.84
C PRO A 4 11.75 15.47 3.67
N ILE A 5 12.26 16.54 3.04
CA ILE A 5 11.60 17.29 1.95
C ILE A 5 11.38 16.40 0.73
N ALA A 6 12.28 15.44 0.48
CA ALA A 6 12.15 14.42 -0.53
C ALA A 6 12.57 13.05 0.04
N ARG A 7 11.76 12.02 -0.22
CA ARG A 7 12.11 10.63 0.08
C ARG A 7 12.60 9.97 -1.22
N PRO A 8 13.79 9.37 -1.25
CA PRO A 8 14.21 8.60 -2.42
C PRO A 8 13.34 7.33 -2.52
N TYR A 9 12.73 7.12 -3.68
CA TYR A 9 11.99 5.90 -4.00
C TYR A 9 12.82 5.04 -4.94
N SER A 10 12.85 3.73 -4.71
CA SER A 10 13.46 2.80 -5.66
C SER A 10 12.65 2.74 -6.95
N GLN A 11 13.30 2.40 -8.07
CA GLN A 11 12.61 2.19 -9.35
C GLN A 11 11.48 1.17 -9.24
N TYR A 12 11.72 0.06 -8.52
CA TYR A 12 10.70 -0.95 -8.25
C TYR A 12 9.46 -0.36 -7.55
N SER A 13 9.66 0.52 -6.57
CA SER A 13 8.54 1.16 -5.87
C SER A 13 7.74 2.07 -6.79
N LEU A 14 8.43 2.86 -7.63
CA LEU A 14 7.76 3.74 -8.59
C LEU A 14 6.96 2.96 -9.63
N GLN A 15 7.54 1.88 -10.18
CA GLN A 15 6.86 0.99 -11.12
C GLN A 15 5.64 0.30 -10.48
N GLY A 16 5.76 -0.14 -9.22
CA GLY A 16 4.63 -0.73 -8.49
C GLY A 16 3.48 0.25 -8.26
N LEU A 17 3.81 1.51 -7.93
CA LEU A 17 2.82 2.57 -7.77
C LEU A 17 2.16 2.96 -9.09
N GLU A 18 2.93 3.06 -10.17
CA GLU A 18 2.43 3.31 -11.52
C GLU A 18 1.48 2.20 -11.98
N LEU A 19 1.86 0.94 -11.77
CA LEU A 19 1.02 -0.23 -12.06
C LEU A 19 -0.28 -0.20 -11.25
N LEU A 20 -0.21 0.08 -9.94
CA LEU A 20 -1.40 0.16 -9.11
C LEU A 20 -2.33 1.30 -9.58
N GLY A 21 -1.77 2.47 -9.89
CA GLY A 21 -2.52 3.62 -10.38
C GLY A 21 -3.21 3.33 -11.72
N SER A 22 -2.53 2.64 -12.64
CA SER A 22 -3.09 2.28 -13.94
C SER A 22 -4.21 1.24 -13.83
N LEU A 23 -4.07 0.24 -12.94
CA LEU A 23 -5.14 -0.72 -12.64
C LEU A 23 -6.38 -0.04 -12.06
N VAL A 24 -6.21 0.95 -11.19
CA VAL A 24 -7.32 1.75 -10.67
C VAL A 24 -8.01 2.54 -11.78
N HIS A 25 -7.23 3.16 -12.67
CA HIS A 25 -7.76 3.90 -13.81
C HIS A 25 -8.56 2.97 -14.74
N GLU A 26 -7.98 1.83 -15.11
CA GLU A 26 -8.62 0.80 -15.93
C GLU A 26 -9.95 0.34 -15.32
N ALA A 27 -9.93 -0.07 -14.04
CA ALA A 27 -11.11 -0.54 -13.34
C ALA A 27 -12.20 0.53 -13.24
N ARG A 28 -11.82 1.80 -13.05
CA ARG A 28 -12.78 2.92 -13.05
C ARG A 28 -13.46 3.06 -14.41
N ILE A 29 -12.70 3.01 -15.51
CA ILE A 29 -13.21 3.12 -16.87
C ILE A 29 -14.11 1.93 -17.21
N ASN A 30 -13.70 0.71 -16.88
CA ASN A 30 -14.50 -0.51 -17.10
C ASN A 30 -15.84 -0.49 -16.35
N LYS A 31 -15.91 0.20 -15.21
CA LYS A 31 -17.15 0.41 -14.44
C LYS A 31 -17.94 1.66 -14.86
N ALA A 32 -17.51 2.37 -15.91
CA ALA A 32 -18.10 3.62 -16.39
C ALA A 32 -18.24 4.70 -15.28
N LEU A 33 -17.30 4.73 -14.33
CA LEU A 33 -17.29 5.73 -13.25
C LEU A 33 -16.53 6.97 -13.68
N THR A 34 -17.12 8.15 -13.49
CA THR A 34 -16.38 9.40 -13.66
C THR A 34 -15.39 9.59 -12.51
N THR A 35 -14.37 10.42 -12.71
CA THR A 35 -13.45 10.79 -11.63
C THR A 35 -14.20 11.42 -10.44
N THR A 36 -15.25 12.20 -10.71
CA THR A 36 -16.07 12.80 -9.66
C THR A 36 -16.87 11.77 -8.87
N ASP A 37 -17.45 10.78 -9.55
CA ASP A 37 -18.25 9.74 -8.88
C ASP A 37 -17.40 8.87 -7.96
N LEU A 38 -16.25 8.41 -8.46
CA LEU A 38 -15.35 7.58 -7.65
C LEU A 38 -14.75 8.37 -6.49
N ALA A 39 -14.34 9.62 -6.72
CA ALA A 39 -13.82 10.47 -5.65
C ALA A 39 -14.86 10.71 -4.56
N ALA A 40 -16.13 10.95 -4.93
CA ALA A 40 -17.22 11.10 -3.98
C ALA A 40 -17.47 9.82 -3.17
N ARG A 41 -17.49 8.64 -3.83
CA ARG A 41 -17.65 7.34 -3.16
C ARG A 41 -16.52 7.04 -2.18
N ALA A 42 -15.29 7.39 -2.53
CA ALA A 42 -14.11 7.21 -1.69
C ALA A 42 -13.93 8.31 -0.63
N GLY A 43 -14.81 9.33 -0.59
CA GLY A 43 -14.70 10.43 0.37
C GLY A 43 -13.44 11.31 0.18
N ILE A 44 -12.94 11.43 -1.05
CA ILE A 44 -11.72 12.18 -1.38
C ILE A 44 -11.96 13.27 -2.42
N SER A 45 -10.99 14.17 -2.58
CA SER A 45 -11.03 15.15 -3.66
C SER A 45 -10.76 14.50 -5.02
N ARG A 46 -11.33 15.09 -6.08
CA ARG A 46 -11.04 14.71 -7.48
C ARG A 46 -9.55 14.77 -7.79
N SER A 47 -8.84 15.78 -7.26
CA SER A 47 -7.40 15.95 -7.47
C SER A 47 -6.58 14.85 -6.80
N LEU A 48 -6.99 14.36 -5.63
CA LEU A 48 -6.34 13.22 -4.98
C LEU A 48 -6.52 11.95 -5.80
N LEU A 49 -7.74 11.68 -6.30
CA LEU A 49 -7.98 10.52 -7.17
C LEU A 49 -7.10 10.55 -8.43
N GLN A 50 -6.97 11.72 -9.08
CA GLN A 50 -6.10 11.88 -10.24
C GLN A 50 -4.61 11.67 -9.95
N ARG A 51 -4.17 11.88 -8.71
CA ARG A 51 -2.79 11.58 -8.28
C ARG A 51 -2.60 10.11 -7.98
N ILE A 52 -3.62 9.46 -7.39
CA ILE A 52 -3.66 8.02 -7.18
C ILE A 52 -3.55 7.28 -8.52
N GLU A 53 -4.35 7.67 -9.52
CA GLU A 53 -4.31 7.06 -10.86
C GLU A 53 -2.97 7.25 -11.58
N ARG A 54 -2.14 8.22 -11.15
CA ARG A 54 -0.78 8.45 -11.66
C ARG A 54 0.31 7.79 -10.83
N GLY A 55 -0.05 7.03 -9.78
CA GLY A 55 0.92 6.37 -8.91
C GLY A 55 1.72 7.34 -8.02
N ASP A 56 1.15 8.48 -7.62
CA ASP A 56 1.87 9.44 -6.77
C ASP A 56 2.15 8.84 -5.37
N PRO A 57 3.43 8.70 -4.98
CA PRO A 57 3.84 8.10 -3.70
C PRO A 57 3.45 8.92 -2.47
N ASN A 58 2.98 10.16 -2.64
CA ASN A 58 2.55 11.03 -1.56
C ASN A 58 1.06 10.88 -1.22
N CYS A 59 0.32 10.04 -1.95
CA CYS A 59 -1.05 9.69 -1.59
C CYS A 59 -1.07 8.85 -0.31
N SER A 60 -2.08 9.03 0.55
CA SER A 60 -2.21 8.21 1.74
C SER A 60 -2.57 6.78 1.34
N ILE A 61 -1.92 5.79 1.97
CA ILE A 61 -2.17 4.38 1.68
C ILE A 61 -3.64 4.00 1.89
N GLY A 62 -4.30 4.59 2.89
CA GLY A 62 -5.74 4.38 3.14
C GLY A 62 -6.63 4.85 1.99
N ALA A 63 -6.36 6.03 1.41
CA ALA A 63 -7.14 6.51 0.26
C ALA A 63 -6.94 5.64 -0.97
N VAL A 64 -5.70 5.18 -1.20
CA VAL A 64 -5.38 4.25 -2.30
C VAL A 64 -6.13 2.92 -2.11
N PHE A 65 -6.12 2.38 -0.90
CA PHE A 65 -6.82 1.14 -0.56
C PHE A 65 -8.33 1.27 -0.74
N GLU A 66 -8.92 2.36 -0.28
CA GLU A 66 -10.35 2.63 -0.41
C GLU A 66 -10.77 2.68 -1.89
N VAL A 67 -10.05 3.47 -2.69
CA VAL A 67 -10.28 3.60 -4.13
C VAL A 67 -10.15 2.26 -4.85
N ALA A 68 -9.09 1.50 -4.56
CA ALA A 68 -8.88 0.18 -5.13
C ALA A 68 -10.04 -0.78 -4.78
N SER A 69 -10.52 -0.76 -3.53
CA SER A 69 -11.63 -1.60 -3.09
C SER A 69 -12.95 -1.28 -3.82
N ILE A 70 -13.28 0.01 -3.96
CA ILE A 70 -14.51 0.46 -4.65
C ILE A 70 -14.45 0.10 -6.14
N CYS A 71 -13.29 0.29 -6.77
CA CYS A 71 -13.05 -0.09 -8.15
C CYS A 71 -12.93 -1.59 -8.37
N GLY A 72 -12.71 -2.39 -7.33
CA GLY A 72 -12.55 -3.84 -7.42
C GLY A 72 -11.17 -4.27 -7.90
N VAL A 73 -10.14 -3.46 -7.66
CA VAL A 73 -8.75 -3.83 -7.87
C VAL A 73 -8.30 -4.67 -6.67
N PRO A 74 -7.92 -5.95 -6.86
CA PRO A 74 -7.48 -6.81 -5.77
C PRO A 74 -6.10 -6.35 -5.26
N LEU A 75 -5.99 -6.11 -3.96
CA LEU A 75 -4.72 -5.77 -3.29
C LEU A 75 -4.04 -7.00 -2.66
N PHE A 76 -4.81 -8.07 -2.47
CA PHE A 76 -4.37 -9.34 -1.92
C PHE A 76 -4.91 -10.47 -2.79
N ASN A 77 -4.24 -11.62 -2.79
CA ASN A 77 -4.62 -12.79 -3.58
C ASN A 77 -5.79 -13.58 -2.97
N GLU A 78 -6.42 -13.05 -1.91
CA GLU A 78 -7.46 -13.73 -1.15
C GLU A 78 -8.83 -13.07 -1.39
N GLU A 79 -9.87 -13.88 -1.52
CA GLU A 79 -11.24 -13.36 -1.43
C GLU A 79 -11.47 -12.67 -0.07
N GLN A 80 -12.40 -11.72 0.00
CA GLN A 80 -12.67 -10.93 1.21
C GLN A 80 -12.86 -11.79 2.49
N ARG A 81 -13.40 -13.01 2.35
CA ARG A 81 -13.57 -13.99 3.45
C ARG A 81 -12.25 -14.61 3.91
N GLY A 82 -11.27 -14.76 3.03
CA GLY A 82 -9.93 -15.25 3.34
C GLY A 82 -9.11 -14.24 4.15
N LEU A 83 -9.32 -12.93 3.91
CA LEU A 83 -8.52 -11.87 4.53
C LEU A 83 -8.52 -11.93 6.07
N ASN A 84 -9.67 -12.24 6.69
CA ASN A 84 -9.75 -12.37 8.15
C ASN A 84 -8.93 -13.56 8.69
N ALA A 85 -8.95 -14.70 7.99
CA ALA A 85 -8.18 -15.88 8.37
C ALA A 85 -6.68 -15.60 8.25
N SER A 86 -6.26 -14.96 7.17
CA SER A 86 -4.86 -14.59 6.98
C SER A 86 -4.38 -13.50 7.93
N LEU A 87 -5.24 -12.55 8.30
CA LEU A 87 -4.94 -11.60 9.36
C LEU A 87 -4.74 -12.29 10.71
N LEU A 88 -5.56 -13.29 11.05
CA LEU A 88 -5.40 -14.07 12.28
C LEU A 88 -4.08 -14.85 12.26
N HIS A 89 -3.83 -15.59 11.17
CA HIS A 89 -2.59 -16.35 11.01
C HIS A 89 -1.36 -15.46 11.08
N GLN A 90 -1.40 -14.29 10.45
CA GLN A 90 -0.30 -13.33 10.51
C GLN A 90 -0.10 -12.79 11.92
N ARG A 91 -1.17 -12.50 12.67
CA ARG A 91 -1.06 -12.06 14.07
C ARG A 91 -0.42 -13.12 14.96
N GLU A 92 -0.83 -14.37 14.83
CA GLU A 92 -0.22 -15.50 15.54
C GLU A 92 1.26 -15.61 15.23
N LYS A 93 1.64 -15.58 13.94
CA LYS A 93 3.04 -15.60 13.52
C LYS A 93 3.85 -14.43 14.09
N LEU A 94 3.28 -13.23 14.13
CA LEU A 94 3.94 -12.06 14.72
C LEU A 94 4.21 -12.23 16.23
N THR A 95 3.40 -13.00 16.97
CA THR A 95 3.67 -13.28 18.39
C THR A 95 4.94 -14.11 18.62
N LEU A 96 5.36 -14.88 17.62
CA LEU A 96 6.56 -15.70 17.66
C LEU A 96 7.84 -14.90 17.30
N LEU A 97 7.69 -13.70 16.73
CA LEU A 97 8.81 -12.87 16.33
C LEU A 97 9.33 -12.00 17.49
N PRO A 98 10.63 -11.65 17.51
CA PRO A 98 11.14 -10.71 18.48
C PRO A 98 10.47 -9.34 18.31
N LYS A 99 10.16 -8.66 19.43
CA LYS A 99 9.55 -7.32 19.43
C LYS A 99 10.40 -6.26 18.72
N SER A 100 11.72 -6.46 18.67
CA SER A 100 12.67 -5.59 17.97
C SER A 100 13.93 -6.41 17.66
N VAL A 101 14.54 -6.15 16.50
CA VAL A 101 15.88 -6.64 16.18
C VAL A 101 16.89 -5.60 16.68
N ARG A 102 17.93 -6.03 17.41
CA ARG A 102 19.10 -5.19 17.76
C ARG A 102 20.33 -5.81 17.13
N SER A 103 21.00 -5.07 16.25
CA SER A 103 22.32 -5.45 15.75
C SER A 103 23.35 -5.13 16.84
N HIS A 104 23.62 -6.07 17.73
CA HIS A 104 24.90 -6.05 18.44
C HIS A 104 25.95 -6.59 17.47
N LEU A 105 26.90 -5.74 17.06
CA LEU A 105 28.19 -6.19 16.56
C LEU A 105 28.83 -7.00 17.69
N LYS A 106 28.66 -8.32 17.66
CA LYS A 106 29.42 -9.21 18.52
C LYS A 106 30.81 -9.25 17.91
N GLU A 107 31.73 -8.43 18.42
CA GLU A 107 33.16 -8.75 18.28
C GLU A 107 33.33 -10.13 18.91
N VAL A 108 33.47 -11.13 18.05
CA VAL A 108 33.86 -12.47 18.46
C VAL A 108 35.31 -12.33 18.91
N ASN A 109 35.53 -12.21 20.22
CA ASN A 109 36.86 -12.39 20.80
C ASN A 109 37.13 -13.90 20.82
N ASP A 110 37.63 -14.42 19.70
CA ASP A 110 38.27 -15.74 19.64
C ASP A 110 39.64 -15.63 20.35
N ASN A 111 39.61 -15.74 21.67
CA ASN A 111 40.80 -15.98 22.51
C ASN A 111 40.86 -17.47 22.90
N PHE A 112 40.86 -18.35 21.89
CA PHE A 112 41.23 -19.75 22.03
C PHE A 112 42.68 -19.97 21.61
#